data_AF-A0A9E0U8M2-F1
#
_entry.id   AF-A0A9E0U8M2-F1
#
_cell.length_a   1.000
_cell.length_b   1.000
_cell.length_c   1.000
_cell.angle_alpha   90.00
_cell.angle_beta   90.00
_cell.angle_gamma   90.00
#
_symmetry.space_group_name_H-M   'P 1'
#
loop_
_entity.id
_entity.type
_entity.pdbx_description
1 polymer ?
#
loop_
_entity_poly.entity_id
_entity_poly.type
_entity_poly.pdbx_seq_one_letter_code
_entity_poly.pdbx_strand_id
1 'polypeptide(L)' 'EAVRDFMPPQDTLMIQFMEMLAVFETSRRSLLPERFRNLSPDEVQERLAQLRRATRE' A
#
# COMPACT_ATOMS: atom_id res chain seq x y z
N GLU A 1 7.70 4.01 -28.48
CA GLU A 1 8.44 2.75 -28.25
C GLU A 1 8.64 2.37 -26.78
N ALA A 2 8.67 3.27 -25.79
CA ALA A 2 8.88 2.93 -24.36
C ALA A 2 7.85 1.99 -23.69
N VAL A 3 6.61 1.90 -24.22
CA VAL A 3 5.56 1.03 -23.64
C VAL A 3 5.93 -0.46 -23.75
N ARG A 4 6.76 -0.84 -24.73
CA ARG A 4 7.15 -2.24 -24.95
C ARG A 4 8.19 -2.74 -23.94
N ASP A 5 8.90 -1.84 -23.28
CA ASP A 5 9.90 -2.16 -22.25
C ASP A 5 9.35 -2.07 -20.83
N PHE A 6 8.05 -1.78 -20.69
CA PHE A 6 7.39 -1.76 -19.39
C PHE A 6 7.26 -3.18 -18.85
N MET A 7 8.10 -3.52 -17.87
CA MET A 7 7.91 -4.73 -17.08
C MET A 7 7.10 -4.36 -15.83
N PRO A 8 5.84 -4.81 -15.70
CA PRO A 8 5.06 -4.54 -14.51
C PRO A 8 5.79 -5.14 -13.30
N PRO A 9 5.70 -4.50 -12.12
CA PRO A 9 6.27 -5.08 -10.92
C PRO A 9 5.68 -6.46 -10.68
N GLN A 10 6.55 -7.46 -10.54
CA GLN A 10 6.09 -8.84 -10.36
C GLN A 10 5.55 -9.10 -8.96
N ASP A 11 6.01 -8.33 -7.97
CA ASP A 11 5.57 -8.44 -6.59
C ASP A 11 4.62 -7.29 -6.21
N THR A 12 3.39 -7.40 -6.72
CA THR A 12 2.34 -6.42 -6.44
C THR A 12 1.92 -6.42 -4.97
N LEU A 13 2.06 -7.56 -4.28
CA LEU A 13 1.73 -7.70 -2.86
C LEU A 13 2.71 -6.90 -1.99
N MET A 14 4.00 -7.00 -2.28
CA MET A 14 5.01 -6.21 -1.58
C MET A 14 4.81 -4.71 -1.79
N ILE A 15 4.45 -4.28 -3.00
CA ILE A 15 4.16 -2.85 -3.27
C ILE A 15 2.95 -2.37 -2.48
N GLN A 16 1.87 -3.14 -2.46
CA GLN A 16 0.68 -2.79 -1.67
C GLN A 16 0.97 -2.78 -0.18
N PHE A 17 1.80 -3.71 0.31
CA PHE A 17 2.25 -3.75 1.69
C PHE A 17 3.07 -2.51 2.05
N MET A 18 4.05 -2.13 1.22
CA MET A 18 4.85 -0.92 1.40
C MET A 18 3.99 0.35 1.38
N GLU A 19 3.01 0.42 0.47
CA GLU A 19 2.07 1.53 0.40
C GLU A 19 1.24 1.63 1.70
N MET A 20 0.72 0.51 2.20
CA MET A 20 -0.05 0.49 3.44
C MET A 20 0.80 0.84 4.67
N LEU A 21 2.08 0.42 4.71
CA LEU A 21 3.03 0.84 5.74
C LEU A 21 3.20 2.36 5.75
N ALA A 22 3.40 2.96 4.58
CA ALA A 22 3.53 4.42 4.47
C ALA A 22 2.25 5.14 4.95
N VAL A 23 1.06 4.61 4.64
CA VAL A 23 -0.22 5.14 5.15
C VAL A 23 -0.27 5.07 6.67
N PHE A 24 0.15 3.95 7.26
CA PHE A 24 0.16 3.73 8.71
C PHE A 24 1.12 4.70 9.44
N GLU A 25 2.31 4.95 8.89
CA GLU A 25 3.33 5.81 9.50
C GLU A 25 3.10 7.31 9.26
N THR A 26 2.21 7.67 8.34
CA THR A 26 1.95 9.06 7.98
C THR A 26 1.23 9.81 9.10
N SER A 27 1.91 10.79 9.70
CA SER A 27 1.34 11.66 10.74
C SER A 27 0.32 12.69 10.23
N ARG A 28 0.31 12.98 8.92
CA ARG A 28 -0.56 13.99 8.29
C ARG A 28 -1.44 13.40 7.19
N ARG A 29 -2.73 13.19 7.49
CA ARG A 29 -3.72 12.65 6.54
C ARG A 29 -3.90 13.47 5.25
N SER A 30 -3.63 14.78 5.28
CA SER A 30 -3.72 15.63 4.09
C SER A 30 -2.67 15.29 3.01
N LEU A 31 -1.55 14.67 3.41
CA LEU A 31 -0.50 14.22 2.49
C LEU A 31 -0.81 12.87 1.86
N LEU A 32 -1.82 12.16 2.37
CA LEU A 32 -2.22 10.88 1.81
C LEU A 32 -3.02 11.07 0.51
N PRO A 33 -2.86 10.12 -0.45
CA PRO A 33 -3.79 9.96 -1.56
C PRO A 33 -5.25 9.87 -1.08
N GLU A 34 -6.17 10.37 -1.89
CA GLU A 34 -7.60 10.42 -1.55
C GLU A 34 -8.16 9.06 -1.11
N ARG A 35 -7.73 7.98 -1.78
CA ARG A 35 -8.11 6.60 -1.47
C ARG A 35 -7.77 6.13 -0.05
N PHE A 36 -6.82 6.78 0.63
CA PHE A 36 -6.41 6.44 1.99
C PHE A 36 -6.78 7.49 3.03
N ARG A 37 -7.14 8.71 2.59
CA ARG A 37 -7.41 9.85 3.48
C ARG A 37 -8.58 9.59 4.43
N ASN A 38 -9.57 8.82 3.97
CA ASN A 38 -10.79 8.53 4.72
C ASN A 38 -10.72 7.20 5.50
N LEU A 39 -9.59 6.49 5.45
CA LEU A 39 -9.44 5.27 6.24
C LEU A 39 -9.27 5.61 7.72
N SER A 40 -10.05 4.92 8.54
CA SER A 40 -9.86 4.89 9.99
C SER A 40 -8.55 4.17 10.34
N PRO A 41 -7.96 4.45 11.52
CA PRO A 41 -6.76 3.75 11.99
C PRO A 41 -6.94 2.22 12.02
N ASP A 42 -8.11 1.75 12.42
CA ASP A 42 -8.42 0.31 12.54
C ASP A 42 -8.44 -0.37 11.16
N GLU A 43 -9.05 0.27 10.15
CA GLU A 43 -9.04 -0.23 8.78
C GLU A 43 -7.62 -0.29 8.19
N VAL A 44 -6.78 0.69 8.49
CA VAL A 44 -5.36 0.68 8.06
C VAL A 44 -4.63 -0.48 8.71
N GLN A 45 -4.81 -0.68 10.03
CA GLN A 45 -4.16 -1.77 10.77
C GLN A 45 -4.62 -3.15 10.28
N GLU A 46 -5.91 -3.33 10.02
CA GLU A 46 -6.46 -4.57 9.50
C GLU A 46 -5.87 -4.91 8.13
N ARG A 47 -5.89 -3.94 7.19
CA ARG A 47 -5.33 -4.10 5.85
C ARG A 47 -3.83 -4.40 5.89
N LEU A 48 -3.08 -3.71 6.76
CA LEU A 48 -1.65 -3.94 6.93
C LEU A 48 -1.36 -5.37 7.43
N ALA A 49 -2.16 -5.87 8.38
CA ALA A 49 -2.02 -7.24 8.89
C ALA A 49 -2.36 -8.29 7.83
N GLN A 50 -3.38 -8.05 7.00
CA GLN A 50 -3.73 -8.92 5.87
C GLN A 50 -2.59 -9.00 4.85
N LEU A 51 -2.06 -7.84 4.43
CA LEU A 51 -0.96 -7.77 3.46
C LEU A 51 0.33 -8.40 3.99
N ARG A 52 0.64 -8.22 5.29
CA ARG A 52 1.79 -8.87 5.93
C ARG A 52 1.70 -10.39 5.93
N ARG A 53 0.49 -10.95 6.04
CA ARG A 53 0.29 -12.41 5.94
C ARG A 53 0.49 -12.85 4.50
N ALA A 54 -0.13 -12.17 3.54
CA ALA A 54 -0.04 -12.49 2.12
C ALA A 54 1.38 -12.37 1.54
N THR A 55 2.25 -11.50 2.06
CA THR A 55 3.65 -11.39 1.62
C THR A 55 4.59 -12.44 2.23
N ARG A 56 4.11 -13.24 3.18
CA ARG A 56 4.88 -14.31 3.84
C ARG A 56 4.57 -15.70 3.29
N GLU A 57 3.51 -15.83 2.50
CA GLU A 57 3.08 -17.04 1.79
C GLU A 57 3.74 -17.09 0.41
#